data_AF-A0A7Z9G848-F1
#
_entry.id   AF-A0A7Z9G848-F1
#
_cell.length_a   1.000
_cell.length_b   1.000
_cell.length_c   1.000
_cell.angle_alpha   90.00
_cell.angle_beta   90.00
_cell.angle_gamma   90.00
#
_symmetry.space_group_name_H-M   'P 1'
#
loop_
_entity.id
_entity.type
_entity.pdbx_description
1 polymer ?
#
loop_
_entity_poly.entity_id
_entity_poly.type
_entity_poly.pdbx_seq_one_letter_code
_entity_poly.pdbx_strand_id
1 'polypeptide(L)'
;MQRIVLLCALAFVVLCSYEVARPACESLFLEAYGSAALPQVWIVVAIVAALVVTVYNRFSASVPLVRLFAIAAGISATLLIVLLQLFQADVPEAAFALYVWKDVYVVVLVEIFWSFANASFAIGTAKWVYGLFCVMGSLGSMVGGKGVGYLAKEWGTVQSLWLVIPLLALSWLLCVFLKRLDAPTQSEQQPQHSSLQEGFSVLLKSRYLVLILALIVVIQVVITLVDYQFNVMVEQYTQNTDERTALIGNVYAAISMGSMTLQLATGPILRFVGIPLTLFCIPLVLGGAVGLMAAAPRFLATAA
;
A
#
# COMPACT_ATOMS: atom_id res chain seq x y z
N MET A 1 20.56 3.33 15.85
CA MET A 1 19.35 3.56 16.68
C MET A 1 18.46 4.65 16.08
N GLN A 2 18.88 5.93 16.04
CA GLN A 2 18.04 7.03 15.54
C GLN A 2 17.50 6.84 14.10
N ARG A 3 18.33 6.34 13.17
CA ARG A 3 17.89 6.03 11.78
C ARG A 3 16.76 5.00 11.71
N ILE A 4 16.85 3.94 12.52
CA ILE A 4 15.83 2.89 12.58
C ILE A 4 14.51 3.50 13.07
N VAL A 5 14.56 4.32 14.12
CA VAL A 5 13.36 4.98 14.68
C VAL A 5 12.69 5.88 13.65
N LEU A 6 13.46 6.67 12.90
CA LEU A 6 12.90 7.56 11.88
C LEU A 6 12.33 6.80 10.68
N LEU A 7 12.96 5.71 10.24
CA LEU A 7 12.40 4.86 9.18
C LEU A 7 11.15 4.11 9.65
N CYS A 8 11.11 3.66 10.90
CA CYS A 8 9.89 3.13 11.53
C CYS A 8 8.76 4.17 11.54
N ALA A 9 9.07 5.41 11.94
CA ALA A 9 8.11 6.51 11.93
C ALA A 9 7.66 6.84 10.50
N LEU A 10 8.57 6.82 9.53
CA LEU A 10 8.25 7.06 8.13
C LEU A 10 7.34 5.98 7.57
N ALA A 11 7.64 4.70 7.82
CA ALA A 11 6.79 3.57 7.43
C ALA A 11 5.39 3.68 8.05
N PHE A 12 5.32 4.02 9.34
CA PHE A 12 4.06 4.25 10.04
C PHE A 12 3.25 5.39 9.39
N VAL A 13 3.86 6.57 9.18
CA VAL A 13 3.15 7.74 8.65
C VAL A 13 2.72 7.54 7.20
N VAL A 14 3.57 6.96 6.36
CA VAL A 14 3.24 6.68 4.95
C VAL A 14 2.07 5.70 4.85
N LEU A 15 2.11 4.58 5.57
CA LEU A 15 1.02 3.60 5.51
C LEU A 15 -0.25 4.07 6.25
N CYS A 16 -0.11 4.87 7.30
CA CYS A 16 -1.24 5.56 7.92
C CYS A 16 -1.92 6.50 6.92
N SER A 17 -1.16 7.29 6.15
CA SER A 17 -1.71 8.17 5.12
C SER A 17 -2.48 7.40 4.05
N TYR A 18 -1.98 6.23 3.64
CA TYR A 18 -2.62 5.37 2.66
C TYR A 18 -3.91 4.75 3.18
N GLU A 19 -3.92 4.22 4.40
CA GLU A 19 -5.15 3.65 4.97
C GLU A 19 -6.18 4.71 5.37
N VAL A 20 -5.80 5.99 5.46
CA VAL A 20 -6.79 7.08 5.50
C VAL A 20 -7.34 7.36 4.10
N ALA A 21 -6.49 7.43 3.08
CA ALA A 21 -6.89 7.71 1.71
C ALA A 21 -7.76 6.60 1.10
N ARG A 22 -7.39 5.35 1.35
CA ARG A 22 -7.93 4.17 0.65
C ARG A 22 -9.42 3.97 0.88
N PRO A 23 -9.94 3.82 2.12
CA PRO A 23 -11.35 3.59 2.36
C PRO A 23 -12.24 4.72 1.83
N ALA A 24 -11.76 5.95 1.94
CA ALA A 24 -12.49 7.12 1.47
C ALA A 24 -12.58 7.15 -0.07
N CYS A 25 -11.45 6.97 -0.77
CA CYS A 25 -11.45 6.95 -2.23
C CYS A 25 -12.21 5.74 -2.80
N GLU A 26 -12.11 4.56 -2.18
CA GLU A 26 -12.89 3.37 -2.58
C GLU A 26 -14.39 3.63 -2.42
N SER A 27 -14.81 4.26 -1.31
CA SER A 27 -16.23 4.55 -1.06
C SER A 27 -16.80 5.58 -2.04
N LEU A 28 -16.05 6.65 -2.31
CA LEU A 28 -16.43 7.69 -3.30
C LEU A 28 -16.49 7.12 -4.72
N PHE A 29 -15.57 6.23 -5.07
CA PHE A 29 -15.59 5.56 -6.38
C PHE A 29 -16.81 4.65 -6.52
N LEU A 30 -17.10 3.83 -5.51
CA LEU A 30 -18.27 2.96 -5.51
C LEU A 30 -19.59 3.75 -5.56
N GLU A 31 -19.64 4.94 -4.98
CA GLU A 31 -20.81 5.82 -5.08
C GLU A 31 -21.01 6.35 -6.52
N ALA A 32 -19.93 6.77 -7.18
CA ALA A 32 -20.02 7.40 -8.49
C ALA A 32 -20.10 6.39 -9.67
N TYR A 33 -19.39 5.26 -9.59
CA TYR A 33 -19.23 4.32 -10.71
C TYR A 33 -19.68 2.89 -10.40
N GLY A 34 -19.92 2.55 -9.13
CA GLY A 34 -20.27 1.20 -8.69
C GLY A 34 -19.12 0.18 -8.80
N SER A 35 -19.33 -1.03 -8.25
CA SER A 35 -18.30 -2.08 -8.24
C SER A 35 -18.00 -2.64 -9.64
N ALA A 36 -18.93 -2.55 -10.58
CA ALA A 36 -18.75 -3.04 -11.96
C ALA A 36 -17.61 -2.30 -12.71
N ALA A 37 -17.28 -1.08 -12.31
CA ALA A 37 -16.21 -0.29 -12.90
C ALA A 37 -14.82 -0.55 -12.28
N LEU A 38 -14.72 -1.35 -11.22
CA LEU A 38 -13.45 -1.67 -10.54
C LEU A 38 -12.38 -2.24 -11.49
N PRO A 39 -12.68 -3.20 -12.39
CA PRO A 39 -11.68 -3.71 -13.31
C PRO A 39 -11.12 -2.64 -14.24
N GLN A 40 -11.94 -1.66 -14.63
CA GLN A 40 -11.50 -0.57 -15.51
C GLN A 40 -10.52 0.36 -14.78
N VAL A 41 -10.83 0.77 -13.55
CA VAL A 41 -9.94 1.63 -12.78
C VAL A 41 -8.63 0.92 -12.41
N TRP A 42 -8.66 -0.38 -12.13
CA TRP A 42 -7.44 -1.16 -11.86
C TRP A 42 -6.51 -1.26 -13.06
N ILE A 43 -7.04 -1.40 -14.28
CA ILE A 43 -6.22 -1.36 -15.50
C ILE A 43 -5.58 0.03 -15.66
N VAL A 44 -6.34 1.10 -15.42
CA VAL A 44 -5.80 2.47 -15.48
C VAL A 44 -4.72 2.68 -14.41
N VAL A 45 -4.95 2.25 -13.17
CA VAL A 45 -3.97 2.27 -12.08
C VAL A 45 -2.70 1.55 -12.49
N ALA A 46 -2.81 0.34 -13.08
CA ALA A 46 -1.65 -0.43 -13.51
C ALA A 46 -0.82 0.29 -14.58
N ILE A 47 -1.48 0.89 -15.58
CA ILE A 47 -0.81 1.67 -16.64
C ILE A 47 -0.15 2.92 -16.06
N VAL A 48 -0.88 3.70 -15.26
CA VAL A 48 -0.37 4.95 -14.68
C VAL A 48 0.77 4.67 -13.70
N ALA A 49 0.63 3.66 -12.83
CA ALA A 49 1.68 3.24 -11.91
C ALA A 49 2.93 2.80 -12.68
N ALA A 50 2.81 2.00 -13.75
CA ALA A 50 3.96 1.60 -14.56
C ALA A 50 4.68 2.79 -15.20
N LEU A 51 3.92 3.78 -15.72
CA LEU A 51 4.49 5.02 -16.26
C LEU A 51 5.22 5.82 -15.17
N VAL A 52 4.59 6.02 -14.02
CA VAL A 52 5.16 6.79 -12.90
C VAL A 52 6.39 6.11 -12.31
N VAL A 53 6.38 4.78 -12.17
CA VAL A 53 7.54 4.00 -11.71
C VAL A 53 8.70 4.08 -12.72
N THR A 54 8.40 4.08 -14.03
CA THR A 54 9.43 4.29 -15.06
C THR A 54 10.08 5.67 -14.93
N VAL A 55 9.27 6.71 -14.69
CA VAL A 55 9.73 8.07 -14.43
C VAL A 55 10.56 8.12 -13.15
N TYR A 56 10.07 7.50 -12.07
CA TYR A 56 10.78 7.39 -10.79
C TYR A 56 12.16 6.76 -10.97
N ASN A 57 12.26 5.61 -11.63
CA ASN A 57 13.53 4.91 -11.86
C ASN A 57 14.55 5.76 -12.61
N ARG A 58 14.09 6.59 -13.56
CA ARG A 58 14.97 7.54 -14.27
C ARG A 58 15.50 8.65 -13.36
N PHE A 59 14.66 9.20 -12.48
CA PHE A 59 15.06 10.28 -11.58
C PHE A 59 15.83 9.80 -10.34
N SER A 60 15.57 8.58 -9.87
CA SER A 60 16.25 7.96 -8.73
C SER A 60 17.77 7.87 -8.93
N ALA A 61 18.23 7.77 -10.19
CA ALA A 61 19.65 7.76 -10.54
C ALA A 61 20.37 9.10 -10.43
N SER A 62 19.64 10.22 -10.47
CA SER A 62 20.22 11.56 -10.59
C SER A 62 19.79 12.54 -9.50
N VAL A 63 18.74 12.22 -8.75
CA VAL A 63 18.16 13.07 -7.73
C VAL A 63 18.33 12.42 -6.35
N PRO A 64 18.81 13.15 -5.33
CA PRO A 64 18.88 12.61 -3.97
C PRO A 64 17.50 12.14 -3.49
N LEU A 65 17.42 10.93 -2.91
CA LEU A 65 16.17 10.29 -2.47
C LEU A 65 15.28 11.22 -1.63
N VAL A 66 15.86 12.07 -0.78
CA VAL A 66 15.13 13.03 0.07
C VAL A 66 14.41 14.09 -0.75
N ARG A 67 15.07 14.58 -1.81
CA ARG A 67 14.45 15.54 -2.72
C ARG A 67 13.38 14.86 -3.57
N LEU A 68 13.62 13.62 -3.99
CA LEU A 68 12.65 12.82 -4.74
C LEU A 68 11.38 12.59 -3.90
N PHE A 69 11.53 12.19 -2.64
CA PHE A 69 10.42 12.04 -1.69
C PHE A 69 9.66 13.35 -1.51
N ALA A 70 10.37 14.47 -1.31
CA ALA A 70 9.74 15.79 -1.17
C ALA A 70 8.90 16.18 -2.38
N ILE A 71 9.44 15.96 -3.59
CA ILE A 71 8.74 16.23 -4.85
C ILE A 71 7.51 15.32 -4.97
N ALA A 72 7.66 14.01 -4.71
CA ALA A 72 6.55 13.06 -4.78
C ALA A 72 5.44 13.38 -3.77
N ALA A 73 5.78 13.67 -2.52
CA ALA A 73 4.82 14.06 -1.49
C ALA A 73 4.16 15.40 -1.81
N GLY A 74 4.90 16.39 -2.30
CA GLY A 74 4.38 17.69 -2.70
C GLY A 74 3.45 17.63 -3.92
N ILE A 75 3.83 16.87 -4.96
CA ILE A 75 2.97 16.60 -6.12
C ILE A 75 1.72 15.86 -5.67
N SER A 76 1.86 14.83 -4.83
CA SER A 76 0.71 14.08 -4.34
C SER A 76 -0.27 14.94 -3.53
N ALA A 77 0.24 15.78 -2.62
CA ALA A 77 -0.58 16.69 -1.82
C ALA A 77 -1.28 17.75 -2.67
N THR A 78 -0.58 18.33 -3.65
CA THR A 78 -1.16 19.32 -4.57
C THR A 78 -2.23 18.70 -5.47
N LEU A 79 -1.97 17.51 -6.02
CA LEU A 79 -2.96 16.76 -6.79
C LEU A 79 -4.20 16.43 -5.94
N LEU A 80 -4.02 15.98 -4.69
CA LEU A 80 -5.14 15.73 -3.79
C LEU A 80 -6.00 16.99 -3.59
N ILE A 81 -5.39 18.15 -3.32
CA ILE A 81 -6.13 19.41 -3.15
C ILE A 81 -6.95 19.73 -4.40
N VAL A 82 -6.33 19.65 -5.59
CA VAL A 82 -7.02 19.90 -6.86
C VAL A 82 -8.16 18.91 -7.07
N LEU A 83 -7.94 17.63 -6.82
CA LEU A 83 -8.96 16.59 -6.99
C LEU A 83 -10.13 16.76 -6.00
N LEU A 84 -9.87 17.16 -4.76
CA LEU A 84 -10.92 17.47 -3.78
C LEU A 84 -11.73 18.69 -4.20
N GLN A 85 -11.10 19.72 -4.76
CA GLN A 85 -11.80 20.89 -5.31
C GLN A 85 -12.65 20.53 -6.53
N LEU A 86 -12.13 19.71 -7.44
CA LEU A 86 -12.88 19.21 -8.60
C LEU A 86 -14.07 18.34 -8.16
N PHE A 87 -13.88 17.51 -7.13
CA PHE A 87 -14.96 16.71 -6.55
C PHE A 87 -16.06 17.60 -5.95
N GLN A 88 -15.69 18.65 -5.21
CA GLN A 88 -16.65 19.63 -4.67
C GLN A 88 -17.33 20.48 -5.75
N ALA A 89 -16.76 20.57 -6.95
CA ALA A 89 -17.34 21.22 -8.11
C ALA A 89 -18.22 20.27 -8.95
N ASP A 90 -18.58 19.09 -8.40
CA ASP A 90 -19.41 18.07 -9.04
C ASP A 90 -18.85 17.56 -10.38
N VAL A 91 -17.52 17.56 -10.54
CA VAL A 91 -16.87 17.00 -11.74
C VAL A 91 -16.91 15.46 -11.67
N PRO A 92 -17.58 14.77 -12.61
CA PRO A 92 -17.80 13.33 -12.53
C PRO A 92 -16.50 12.50 -12.49
N GLU A 93 -15.45 12.96 -13.18
CA GLU A 93 -14.17 12.25 -13.28
C GLU A 93 -13.33 12.34 -12.00
N ALA A 94 -13.68 13.21 -11.04
CA ALA A 94 -12.88 13.43 -9.84
C ALA A 94 -12.77 12.20 -8.94
N ALA A 95 -13.86 11.45 -8.75
CA ALA A 95 -13.85 10.21 -7.96
C ALA A 95 -12.96 9.13 -8.60
N PHE A 96 -13.00 9.02 -9.92
CA PHE A 96 -12.13 8.10 -10.67
C PHE A 96 -10.66 8.49 -10.52
N ALA A 97 -10.36 9.78 -10.67
CA ALA A 97 -9.00 10.29 -10.53
C ALA A 97 -8.46 10.18 -9.09
N LEU A 98 -9.31 10.34 -8.05
CA LEU A 98 -8.95 10.10 -6.65
C LEU A 98 -8.57 8.63 -6.42
N TYR A 99 -9.30 7.70 -7.02
CA TYR A 99 -8.96 6.28 -6.95
C TYR A 99 -7.60 5.99 -7.59
N VAL A 100 -7.33 6.55 -8.78
CA VAL A 100 -6.03 6.40 -9.44
C VAL A 100 -4.91 7.04 -8.61
N TRP A 101 -5.16 8.23 -8.08
CA TRP A 101 -4.23 8.96 -7.24
C TRP A 101 -3.82 8.14 -6.00
N LYS A 102 -4.79 7.56 -5.25
CA LYS A 102 -4.49 6.83 -3.99
C LYS A 102 -3.50 5.69 -4.19
N ASP A 103 -3.61 4.96 -5.29
CA ASP A 103 -2.80 3.78 -5.55
C ASP A 103 -1.44 4.18 -6.14
N VAL A 104 -1.41 5.21 -6.99
CA VAL A 104 -0.16 5.66 -7.61
C VAL A 104 0.76 6.33 -6.60
N TYR A 105 0.24 7.19 -5.72
CA TYR A 105 1.11 7.92 -4.80
C TYR A 105 1.76 6.98 -3.77
N VAL A 106 1.00 6.01 -3.23
CA VAL A 106 1.54 5.10 -2.22
C VAL A 106 2.64 4.22 -2.80
N VAL A 107 2.48 3.74 -4.04
CA VAL A 107 3.50 2.93 -4.73
C VAL A 107 4.82 3.69 -4.81
N VAL A 108 4.78 4.96 -5.22
CA VAL A 108 5.97 5.81 -5.31
C VAL A 108 6.61 6.04 -3.93
N LEU A 109 5.82 6.40 -2.91
CA LEU A 109 6.36 6.66 -1.58
C LEU A 109 6.96 5.40 -0.95
N VAL A 110 6.35 4.23 -1.17
CA VAL A 110 6.85 2.95 -0.69
C VAL A 110 8.14 2.53 -1.43
N GLU A 111 8.24 2.75 -2.75
CA GLU A 111 9.49 2.52 -3.49
C GLU A 111 10.65 3.38 -2.97
N ILE A 112 10.39 4.66 -2.74
CA ILE A 112 11.40 5.58 -2.20
C ILE A 112 11.78 5.15 -0.78
N PHE A 113 10.82 4.76 0.06
CA PHE A 113 11.06 4.22 1.39
C PHE A 113 12.00 3.00 1.36
N TRP A 114 11.73 2.02 0.49
CA TRP A 114 12.60 0.84 0.36
C TRP A 114 13.98 1.20 -0.18
N SER A 115 14.07 2.20 -1.05
CA SER A 115 15.36 2.71 -1.54
C SER A 115 16.19 3.32 -0.41
N PHE A 116 15.56 4.07 0.51
CA PHE A 116 16.22 4.55 1.73
C PHE A 116 16.67 3.42 2.65
N ALA A 117 15.79 2.42 2.88
CA ALA A 117 16.11 1.27 3.72
C ALA A 117 17.30 0.48 3.17
N ASN A 118 17.30 0.21 1.87
CA ASN A 118 18.37 -0.53 1.18
C ASN A 118 19.70 0.23 1.20
N ALA A 119 19.68 1.56 1.06
CA ALA A 119 20.90 2.37 1.17
C ALA A 119 21.43 2.46 2.61
N SER A 120 20.58 2.30 3.62
CA SER A 120 20.94 2.53 5.03
C SER A 120 21.45 1.29 5.77
N PHE A 121 21.08 0.07 5.34
CA PHE A 121 21.36 -1.15 6.08
C PHE A 121 22.06 -2.21 5.23
N ALA A 122 23.15 -2.77 5.76
CA ALA A 122 23.76 -3.97 5.21
C ALA A 122 22.82 -5.18 5.37
N ILE A 123 22.93 -6.15 4.46
CA ILE A 123 22.06 -7.34 4.35
C ILE A 123 21.93 -8.10 5.69
N GLY A 124 23.00 -8.17 6.49
CA GLY A 124 22.98 -8.84 7.80
C GLY A 124 22.04 -8.20 8.82
N THR A 125 22.00 -6.86 8.87
CA THR A 125 21.14 -6.09 9.78
C THR A 125 19.73 -5.93 9.22
N ALA A 126 19.59 -5.84 7.90
CA ALA A 126 18.31 -5.69 7.20
C ALA A 126 17.30 -6.79 7.57
N LYS A 127 17.76 -8.04 7.77
CA LYS A 127 16.90 -9.18 8.15
C LYS A 127 16.05 -8.94 9.40
N TRP A 128 16.58 -8.21 10.38
CA TRP A 128 15.85 -7.90 11.62
C TRP A 128 15.08 -6.58 11.54
N VAL A 129 15.68 -5.58 10.90
CA VAL A 129 15.12 -4.23 10.84
C VAL A 129 13.91 -4.16 9.89
N TYR A 130 13.89 -4.95 8.81
CA TYR A 130 12.79 -4.92 7.83
C TYR A 130 11.50 -5.50 8.42
N GLY A 131 11.62 -6.54 9.26
CA GLY A 131 10.47 -7.04 10.02
C GLY A 131 9.86 -5.96 10.92
N LEU A 132 10.71 -5.16 11.60
CA LEU A 132 10.24 -4.04 12.42
C LEU A 132 9.57 -2.95 11.58
N PHE A 133 10.09 -2.64 10.39
CA PHE A 133 9.46 -1.68 9.47
C PHE A 133 8.07 -2.14 9.02
N CYS A 134 7.92 -3.41 8.68
CA CYS A 134 6.60 -3.97 8.35
C CYS A 134 5.63 -3.85 9.54
N VAL A 135 6.09 -4.14 10.77
CA VAL A 135 5.25 -4.07 11.97
C VAL A 135 4.77 -2.64 12.20
N MET A 136 5.68 -1.67 12.13
CA MET A 136 5.36 -0.25 12.29
C MET A 136 4.48 0.28 11.16
N GLY A 137 4.70 -0.19 9.94
CA GLY A 137 3.83 0.08 8.81
C GLY A 137 2.40 -0.45 9.04
N SER A 138 2.27 -1.70 9.49
CA SER A 138 0.98 -2.34 9.78
C SER A 138 0.26 -1.64 10.95
N LEU A 139 1.00 -1.16 11.94
CA LEU A 139 0.46 -0.34 13.01
C LEU A 139 -0.06 1.01 12.46
N GLY A 140 0.68 1.63 11.54
CA GLY A 140 0.26 2.84 10.82
C GLY A 140 -1.03 2.61 10.04
N SER A 141 -1.08 1.52 9.27
CA SER A 141 -2.26 1.08 8.54
C SER A 141 -3.47 0.87 9.46
N MET A 142 -3.28 0.19 10.59
CA MET A 142 -4.34 -0.05 11.57
C MET A 142 -4.88 1.25 12.17
N VAL A 143 -4.00 2.20 12.53
CA VAL A 143 -4.39 3.50 13.08
C VAL A 143 -5.09 4.35 12.02
N GLY A 144 -4.59 4.36 10.78
CA GLY A 144 -5.19 5.08 9.66
C GLY A 144 -6.60 4.57 9.34
N GLY A 145 -6.76 3.25 9.20
CA GLY A 145 -8.05 2.62 8.88
C GLY A 145 -9.11 2.81 9.96
N LYS A 146 -8.75 2.68 11.25
CA LYS A 146 -9.68 3.01 12.35
C LYS A 146 -9.98 4.50 12.43
N GLY A 147 -8.94 5.33 12.24
CA GLY A 147 -9.05 6.77 12.30
C GLY A 147 -10.02 7.31 11.25
N VAL A 148 -9.82 6.93 9.98
CA VAL A 148 -10.71 7.36 8.89
C VAL A 148 -12.14 6.87 9.09
N GLY A 149 -12.34 5.66 9.62
CA GLY A 149 -13.69 5.16 9.84
C GLY A 149 -14.46 5.90 10.94
N TYR A 150 -13.77 6.41 11.96
CA TYR A 150 -14.37 7.31 12.95
C TYR A 150 -14.65 8.70 12.35
N LEU A 151 -13.66 9.26 11.66
CA LEU A 151 -13.72 10.60 11.08
C LEU A 151 -14.76 10.72 9.95
N ALA A 152 -14.93 9.68 9.14
CA ALA A 152 -15.94 9.66 8.10
C ALA A 152 -17.36 9.74 8.68
N LYS A 153 -17.63 9.07 9.81
CA LYS A 153 -18.94 9.14 10.48
C LYS A 153 -19.23 10.49 11.13
N GLU A 154 -18.21 11.15 11.67
CA GLU A 154 -18.35 12.43 12.39
C GLU A 154 -18.37 13.63 11.44
N TRP A 155 -17.44 13.67 10.47
CA TRP A 155 -17.16 14.84 9.63
C TRP A 155 -17.40 14.60 8.13
N GLY A 156 -17.65 13.35 7.73
CA GLY A 156 -17.85 12.97 6.34
C GLY A 156 -16.58 12.48 5.64
N THR A 157 -16.78 11.60 4.66
CA THR A 157 -15.72 10.92 3.90
C THR A 157 -14.78 11.89 3.20
N VAL A 158 -15.33 12.90 2.52
CA VAL A 158 -14.53 13.90 1.79
C VAL A 158 -13.67 14.73 2.74
N GLN A 159 -14.19 15.06 3.93
CA GLN A 159 -13.44 15.83 4.93
C GLN A 159 -12.27 15.01 5.50
N SER A 160 -12.46 13.69 5.66
CA SER A 160 -11.41 12.80 6.14
C SER A 160 -10.15 12.78 5.24
N LEU A 161 -10.31 12.97 3.92
CA LEU A 161 -9.19 13.00 2.97
C LEU A 161 -8.24 14.18 3.19
N TRP A 162 -8.71 15.29 3.77
CA TRP A 162 -7.85 16.43 4.09
C TRP A 162 -6.76 16.10 5.12
N LEU A 163 -6.95 15.04 5.92
CA LEU A 163 -5.94 14.56 6.87
C LEU A 163 -4.73 13.91 6.20
N VAL A 164 -4.84 13.51 4.93
CA VAL A 164 -3.70 12.95 4.20
C VAL A 164 -2.62 14.01 3.96
N ILE A 165 -3.00 15.28 3.78
CA ILE A 165 -2.07 16.39 3.53
C ILE A 165 -1.08 16.60 4.70
N PRO A 166 -1.51 16.78 5.96
CA PRO A 166 -0.57 16.91 7.08
C PRO A 166 0.24 15.63 7.31
N LEU A 167 -0.29 14.44 7.00
CA LEU A 167 0.48 13.19 7.08
C LEU A 167 1.59 13.14 6.01
N LEU A 168 1.30 13.59 4.78
CA LEU A 168 2.32 13.73 3.72
C LEU A 168 3.38 14.77 4.12
N ALA A 169 2.97 15.91 4.67
CA ALA A 169 3.91 16.92 5.18
C ALA A 169 4.79 16.37 6.32
N LEU A 170 4.21 15.60 7.25
CA LEU A 170 4.94 14.93 8.32
C LEU A 170 5.94 13.91 7.77
N SER A 171 5.54 13.10 6.78
CA SER A 171 6.44 12.14 6.13
C SER A 171 7.63 12.83 5.46
N TRP A 172 7.41 13.97 4.82
CA TRP A 172 8.48 14.79 4.26
C TRP A 172 9.43 15.35 5.34
N LEU A 173 8.89 15.86 6.45
CA LEU A 173 9.71 16.31 7.58
C LEU A 173 10.59 15.19 8.13
N LEU A 174 10.06 13.98 8.28
CA LEU A 174 10.83 12.80 8.70
C LEU A 174 11.97 12.49 7.72
N CYS A 175 11.75 12.59 6.41
CA CYS A 175 12.80 12.44 5.40
C CYS A 175 13.89 13.52 5.51
N VAL A 176 13.53 14.76 5.85
CA VAL A 176 14.52 15.83 6.09
C VAL A 176 15.37 15.52 7.32
N PHE A 177 14.76 15.01 8.40
CA PHE A 177 15.51 14.58 9.59
C PHE A 177 16.42 13.38 9.31
N LEU A 178 15.96 12.42 8.50
CA LEU A 178 16.80 11.30 8.04
C LEU A 178 18.05 11.80 7.31
N LYS A 179 17.89 12.76 6.38
CA LYS A 179 19.03 13.36 5.66
C LYS A 179 20.05 14.00 6.60
N ARG A 180 19.61 14.66 7.67
CA ARG A 180 20.52 15.33 8.62
C ARG A 180 21.38 14.34 9.42
N LEU A 181 20.91 13.10 9.56
CA LEU A 181 21.65 12.01 10.20
C LEU A 181 22.56 11.26 9.23
N ASP A 182 22.42 11.51 7.93
CA ASP A 182 23.36 11.08 6.91
C ASP A 182 24.48 12.11 6.80
N ALA A 183 25.55 11.89 7.58
CA ALA A 183 26.88 12.32 7.16
C ALA A 183 27.16 11.70 5.78
N PRO A 184 27.99 12.31 4.92
CA PRO A 184 28.29 11.80 3.58
C PRO A 184 29.13 10.51 3.68
N THR A 185 28.49 9.41 4.08
CA THR A 185 29.08 8.08 4.05
C THR A 185 28.92 7.56 2.62
N GLN A 186 30.07 7.43 1.98
CA GLN A 186 30.31 6.84 0.68
C GLN A 186 29.66 5.45 0.54
N SER A 187 28.41 5.44 0.12
CA SER A 187 27.82 4.39 -0.71
C SER A 187 26.60 5.00 -1.37
N GLU A 188 26.86 5.98 -2.22
CA GLU A 188 26.14 6.04 -3.49
C GLU A 188 26.49 4.73 -4.22
N GLN A 189 25.87 3.61 -3.81
CA GLN A 189 25.64 2.54 -4.76
C GLN A 189 24.78 3.20 -5.81
N GLN A 190 25.43 3.65 -6.89
CA GLN A 190 24.76 4.04 -8.12
C GLN A 190 23.68 2.98 -8.36
N PRO A 191 22.42 3.37 -8.62
CA PRO A 191 21.44 2.40 -9.03
C PRO A 191 22.02 1.73 -10.26
N GLN A 192 22.43 0.48 -10.09
CA GLN A 192 23.01 -0.30 -11.16
C GLN A 192 21.90 -0.35 -12.20
N HIS A 193 22.14 0.30 -13.35
CA HIS A 193 21.24 0.31 -14.50
C HIS A 193 21.13 -1.13 -15.01
N SER A 194 20.39 -1.97 -14.29
CA SER A 194 19.84 -3.18 -14.86
C SER A 194 18.72 -2.70 -15.77
N SER A 195 18.95 -2.85 -17.07
CA SER A 195 17.87 -2.61 -18.02
C SER A 195 16.70 -3.53 -17.67
N LEU A 196 15.46 -3.08 -17.84
CA LEU A 196 14.29 -3.94 -17.61
C LEU A 196 14.42 -5.26 -18.38
N GLN A 197 15.06 -5.23 -19.56
CA GLN A 197 15.38 -6.39 -20.37
C GLN A 197 16.39 -7.35 -19.68
N GLU A 198 17.45 -6.83 -19.08
CA GLU A 198 18.40 -7.66 -18.32
C GLU A 198 17.72 -8.33 -17.13
N GLY A 199 16.92 -7.58 -16.35
CA GLY A 199 16.15 -8.14 -15.25
C GLY A 199 15.20 -9.25 -15.68
N PHE A 200 14.47 -9.04 -16.78
CA PHE A 200 13.56 -10.05 -17.34
C PHE A 200 14.32 -11.28 -17.84
N SER A 201 15.48 -11.09 -18.46
CA SER A 201 16.31 -12.19 -18.94
C SER A 201 16.86 -13.05 -17.81
N VAL A 202 17.27 -12.44 -16.69
CA VAL A 202 17.76 -13.14 -15.49
C VAL A 202 16.62 -13.90 -14.82
N LEU A 203 15.44 -13.29 -14.74
CA LEU A 203 14.24 -13.90 -14.19
C LEU A 203 13.89 -15.19 -14.94
N LEU A 204 13.80 -15.15 -16.27
CA LEU A 204 13.40 -16.30 -17.10
C LEU A 204 14.44 -17.42 -17.13
N LYS A 205 15.73 -17.11 -16.89
CA LYS A 205 16.81 -18.11 -16.83
C LYS A 205 16.80 -18.90 -15.53
N SER A 206 16.23 -18.37 -14.45
CA SER A 206 16.24 -19.03 -13.14
C SER A 206 14.89 -19.68 -12.84
N ARG A 207 14.84 -21.02 -12.84
CA ARG A 207 13.64 -21.79 -12.44
C ARG A 207 13.11 -21.34 -11.06
N TYR A 208 14.01 -20.99 -10.15
CA TYR A 208 13.64 -20.50 -8.82
C TYR A 208 12.91 -19.15 -8.88
N LEU A 209 13.42 -18.19 -9.67
CA LEU A 209 12.77 -16.88 -9.82
C LEU A 209 11.44 -16.96 -10.56
N VAL A 210 11.32 -17.85 -11.56
CA VAL A 210 10.03 -18.10 -12.25
C VAL A 210 9.00 -18.68 -11.29
N LEU A 211 9.39 -19.61 -10.41
CA LEU A 211 8.46 -20.16 -9.40
C LEU A 211 8.01 -19.09 -8.39
N ILE A 212 8.90 -18.19 -7.97
CA ILE A 212 8.53 -17.05 -7.12
C ILE A 212 7.58 -16.11 -7.87
N LEU A 213 7.88 -15.77 -9.13
CA LEU A 213 7.00 -14.93 -9.94
C LEU A 213 5.61 -15.55 -10.09
N ALA A 214 5.54 -16.84 -10.41
CA ALA A 214 4.28 -17.55 -10.54
C ALA A 214 3.49 -17.54 -9.21
N LEU A 215 4.16 -17.75 -8.08
CA LEU A 215 3.55 -17.67 -6.76
C LEU A 215 3.00 -16.27 -6.48
N ILE A 216 3.76 -15.21 -6.77
CA ILE A 216 3.33 -13.82 -6.61
C ILE A 216 2.12 -13.52 -7.49
N VAL A 217 2.14 -13.94 -8.76
CA VAL A 217 1.00 -13.74 -9.69
C VAL A 217 -0.25 -14.44 -9.17
N VAL A 218 -0.14 -15.69 -8.72
CA VAL A 218 -1.28 -16.42 -8.14
C VAL A 218 -1.82 -15.70 -6.90
N ILE A 219 -0.94 -15.25 -6.00
CA ILE A 219 -1.32 -14.47 -4.81
C ILE A 219 -2.09 -13.20 -5.23
N GLN A 220 -1.58 -12.45 -6.20
CA GLN A 220 -2.20 -11.21 -6.64
C GLN A 220 -3.56 -11.43 -7.31
N VAL A 221 -3.71 -12.50 -8.10
CA VAL A 221 -5.01 -12.87 -8.67
C VAL A 221 -6.02 -13.17 -7.56
N VAL A 222 -5.63 -13.96 -6.55
CA VAL A 222 -6.51 -14.27 -5.42
C VAL A 222 -6.88 -13.01 -4.65
N ILE A 223 -5.91 -12.14 -4.33
CA ILE A 223 -6.16 -10.87 -3.63
C ILE A 223 -7.14 -10.00 -4.42
N THR A 224 -6.93 -9.84 -5.72
CA THR A 224 -7.77 -9.00 -6.58
C THR A 224 -9.20 -9.54 -6.67
N LEU A 225 -9.38 -10.86 -6.76
CA LEU A 225 -10.70 -11.49 -6.77
C LEU A 225 -11.43 -11.32 -5.43
N VAL A 226 -10.72 -11.52 -4.32
CA VAL A 226 -11.27 -11.30 -2.98
C VAL A 226 -11.66 -9.83 -2.80
N ASP A 227 -10.83 -8.90 -3.26
CA ASP A 227 -11.07 -7.46 -3.19
C ASP A 227 -12.28 -7.03 -4.04
N TYR A 228 -12.43 -7.60 -5.24
CA TYR A 228 -13.62 -7.38 -6.07
C TYR A 228 -14.89 -7.82 -5.35
N GLN A 229 -14.90 -9.05 -4.82
CA GLN A 229 -16.05 -9.59 -4.10
C GLN A 229 -16.35 -8.79 -2.83
N PHE A 230 -15.31 -8.35 -2.12
CA PHE A 230 -15.45 -7.49 -0.96
C PHE A 230 -16.14 -6.17 -1.32
N ASN A 231 -15.69 -5.48 -2.35
CA ASN A 231 -16.28 -4.21 -2.78
C ASN A 231 -17.73 -4.37 -3.29
N VAL A 232 -18.05 -5.48 -3.99
CA VAL A 232 -19.43 -5.80 -4.38
C VAL A 232 -20.33 -5.96 -3.14
N MET A 233 -19.86 -6.66 -2.11
CA MET A 233 -20.62 -6.80 -0.85
C MET A 233 -20.80 -5.45 -0.16
N VAL A 234 -19.73 -4.67 -0.04
CA VAL A 234 -19.78 -3.35 0.58
C VAL A 234 -20.77 -2.42 -0.12
N GLU A 235 -20.83 -2.46 -1.46
CA GLU A 235 -21.83 -1.71 -2.23
C GLU A 235 -23.27 -2.18 -1.92
N GLN A 236 -23.50 -3.48 -1.79
CA GLN A 236 -24.82 -4.06 -1.51
C GLN A 236 -25.32 -3.81 -0.08
N TYR A 237 -24.41 -3.87 0.91
CA TYR A 237 -24.75 -3.72 2.33
C TYR A 237 -24.67 -2.29 2.84
N THR A 238 -24.24 -1.32 2.01
CA THR A 238 -24.05 0.05 2.47
C THR A 238 -24.53 1.09 1.45
N GLN A 239 -25.56 1.84 1.85
CA GLN A 239 -26.14 2.92 1.03
C GLN A 239 -25.43 4.26 1.21
N ASN A 240 -24.91 4.55 2.42
CA ASN A 240 -24.27 5.82 2.74
C ASN A 240 -22.73 5.71 2.61
N THR A 241 -22.11 6.64 1.89
CA THR A 241 -20.66 6.70 1.67
C THR A 241 -19.84 6.80 2.96
N ASP A 242 -20.35 7.48 4.00
CA ASP A 242 -19.64 7.61 5.28
C ASP A 242 -19.64 6.30 6.07
N GLU A 243 -20.77 5.57 6.05
CA GLU A 243 -20.85 4.23 6.60
C GLU A 243 -19.95 3.26 5.82
N ARG A 244 -19.88 3.45 4.50
CA ARG A 244 -19.06 2.63 3.60
C ARG A 244 -17.58 2.80 3.92
N THR A 245 -17.13 4.04 4.04
CA THR A 245 -15.75 4.38 4.43
C THR A 245 -15.41 3.80 5.78
N ALA A 246 -16.34 3.86 6.74
CA ALA A 246 -16.13 3.29 8.06
C ALA A 246 -16.07 1.76 8.08
N LEU A 247 -16.92 1.08 7.29
CA LEU A 247 -16.87 -0.36 7.14
C LEU A 247 -15.55 -0.80 6.51
N ILE A 248 -15.18 -0.21 5.38
CA ILE A 248 -13.93 -0.50 4.66
C ILE A 248 -12.72 -0.25 5.58
N GLY A 249 -12.66 0.90 6.25
CA GLY A 249 -11.57 1.26 7.16
C GLY A 249 -11.42 0.29 8.34
N ASN A 250 -12.53 -0.18 8.92
CA ASN A 250 -12.49 -1.17 9.99
C ASN A 250 -12.01 -2.54 9.52
N VAL A 251 -12.40 -2.97 8.32
CA VAL A 251 -11.94 -4.23 7.73
C VAL A 251 -10.44 -4.18 7.47
N TYR A 252 -9.93 -3.12 6.83
CA TYR A 252 -8.48 -2.98 6.60
C TYR A 252 -7.69 -2.82 7.90
N ALA A 253 -8.26 -2.17 8.92
CA ALA A 253 -7.63 -2.12 10.24
C ALA A 253 -7.53 -3.50 10.90
N ALA A 254 -8.56 -4.35 10.75
CA ALA A 254 -8.53 -5.73 11.24
C ALA A 254 -7.50 -6.58 10.47
N ILE A 255 -7.44 -6.45 9.15
CA ILE A 255 -6.41 -7.09 8.31
C ILE A 255 -5.00 -6.65 8.76
N SER A 256 -4.81 -5.36 9.00
CA SER A 256 -3.54 -4.79 9.45
C SER A 256 -3.15 -5.28 10.85
N MET A 257 -4.10 -5.43 11.76
CA MET A 257 -3.88 -6.02 13.08
C MET A 257 -3.46 -7.50 13.00
N GLY A 258 -4.13 -8.28 12.15
CA GLY A 258 -3.74 -9.67 11.86
C GLY A 258 -2.34 -9.77 11.26
N SER A 259 -2.06 -8.92 10.27
CA SER A 259 -0.75 -8.81 9.62
C SER A 259 0.35 -8.45 10.64
N MET A 260 0.11 -7.46 11.50
CA MET A 260 1.04 -7.06 12.56
C MET A 260 1.32 -8.22 13.53
N THR A 261 0.29 -8.98 13.90
CA THR A 261 0.42 -10.14 14.79
C THR A 261 1.29 -11.24 14.16
N LEU A 262 1.04 -11.55 12.88
CA LEU A 262 1.83 -12.53 12.12
C LEU A 262 3.27 -12.08 11.94
N GLN A 263 3.50 -10.79 11.70
CA GLN A 263 4.85 -10.23 11.56
C GLN A 263 5.63 -10.30 12.87
N LEU A 264 5.01 -9.99 14.01
CA LEU A 264 5.62 -10.17 15.34
C LEU A 264 5.88 -11.65 15.65
N ALA A 265 4.97 -12.53 15.23
CA ALA A 265 5.11 -13.97 15.40
C ALA A 265 6.06 -14.63 14.39
N THR A 266 6.61 -13.90 13.42
CA THR A 266 7.43 -14.48 12.34
C THR A 266 8.67 -15.20 12.88
N GLY A 267 9.37 -14.62 13.86
CA GLY A 267 10.55 -15.24 14.47
C GLY A 267 10.23 -16.60 15.13
N PRO A 268 9.25 -16.66 16.06
CA PRO A 268 8.75 -17.91 16.61
C PRO A 268 8.27 -18.90 15.54
N ILE A 269 7.43 -18.47 14.59
CA ILE A 269 6.88 -19.33 13.53
C ILE A 269 8.01 -19.98 12.73
N LEU A 270 8.99 -19.21 12.26
CA LEU A 270 10.10 -19.76 11.49
C LEU A 270 10.98 -20.71 12.30
N ARG A 271 11.11 -20.50 13.62
CA ARG A 271 11.86 -21.39 14.52
C ARG A 271 11.14 -22.71 14.80
N PHE A 272 9.81 -22.69 14.99
CA PHE A 272 9.02 -23.87 15.34
C PHE A 272 8.52 -24.66 14.12
N VAL A 273 8.04 -23.97 13.09
CA VAL A 273 7.42 -24.55 11.89
C VAL A 273 8.47 -24.84 10.82
N GLY A 274 9.55 -24.06 10.78
CA GLY A 274 10.59 -24.15 9.76
C GLY A 274 10.21 -23.42 8.46
N ILE A 275 11.24 -22.98 7.74
CA ILE A 275 11.13 -22.23 6.48
C ILE A 275 10.32 -22.98 5.40
N PRO A 276 10.59 -24.26 5.06
CA PRO A 276 9.89 -24.93 3.97
C PRO A 276 8.40 -25.14 4.24
N LEU A 277 8.03 -25.43 5.49
CA LEU A 277 6.63 -25.62 5.87
C LEU A 277 5.88 -24.28 5.91
N THR A 278 6.53 -23.19 6.32
CA THR A 278 5.96 -21.84 6.27
C THR A 278 5.67 -21.42 4.83
N LEU A 279 6.59 -21.70 3.90
CA LEU A 279 6.39 -21.45 2.47
C LEU A 279 5.26 -22.32 1.88
N PHE A 280 5.10 -23.56 2.35
CA PHE A 280 4.04 -24.46 1.90
C PHE A 280 2.66 -24.09 2.47
N CYS A 281 2.61 -23.47 3.65
CA CYS A 281 1.37 -22.97 4.24
C CYS A 281 0.74 -21.83 3.41
N ILE A 282 1.54 -21.00 2.73
CA ILE A 282 1.03 -19.87 1.93
C ILE A 282 0.01 -20.34 0.86
N PRO A 283 0.36 -21.26 -0.07
CA PRO A 283 -0.61 -21.75 -1.06
C PRO A 283 -1.75 -22.55 -0.43
N LEU A 284 -1.55 -23.22 0.71
CA LEU A 284 -2.64 -23.91 1.42
C LEU A 284 -3.66 -22.93 1.99
N VAL A 285 -3.22 -21.83 2.60
CA VAL A 285 -4.12 -20.78 3.12
C VAL A 285 -4.87 -20.12 1.98
N LEU A 286 -4.18 -19.81 0.88
CA LEU A 286 -4.81 -19.22 -0.31
C LEU A 286 -5.81 -20.19 -0.95
N GLY A 287 -5.42 -21.45 -1.14
CA GLY A 287 -6.29 -22.49 -1.69
C GLY A 287 -7.49 -22.77 -0.78
N GLY A 288 -7.30 -22.72 0.54
CA GLY A 288 -8.38 -22.81 1.52
C GLY A 288 -9.33 -21.61 1.46
N ALA A 289 -8.82 -20.39 1.34
CA ALA A 289 -9.63 -19.18 1.22
C ALA A 289 -10.47 -19.19 -0.07
N VAL A 290 -9.85 -19.54 -1.21
CA VAL A 290 -10.54 -19.70 -2.49
C VAL A 290 -11.55 -20.86 -2.42
N GLY A 291 -11.16 -21.98 -1.82
CA GLY A 291 -12.02 -23.16 -1.65
C GLY A 291 -13.24 -22.86 -0.78
N LEU A 292 -13.09 -22.10 0.30
CA LEU A 292 -14.19 -21.63 1.14
C LEU A 292 -15.11 -20.67 0.39
N MET A 293 -14.55 -19.73 -0.38
CA MET A 293 -15.35 -18.85 -1.24
C MET A 293 -16.14 -19.63 -2.30
N ALA A 294 -15.53 -20.65 -2.90
CA ALA A 294 -16.18 -21.48 -3.92
C ALA A 294 -17.21 -22.46 -3.33
N ALA A 295 -16.93 -23.05 -2.16
CA ALA A 295 -17.79 -24.03 -1.51
C ALA A 295 -18.97 -23.39 -0.77
N ALA A 296 -18.81 -22.16 -0.29
CA ALA A 296 -19.84 -21.45 0.43
C ALA A 296 -20.08 -20.02 -0.10
N PRO A 297 -20.62 -19.87 -1.33
CA PRO A 297 -21.21 -18.61 -1.75
C PRO A 297 -22.44 -18.22 -0.89
N ARG A 298 -22.88 -19.09 0.03
CA ARG A 298 -24.13 -19.02 0.81
C ARG A 298 -24.00 -18.52 2.26
N PHE A 299 -22.81 -18.27 2.80
CA PHE A 299 -22.71 -17.60 4.12
C PHE A 299 -23.21 -16.13 4.08
N LEU A 300 -23.52 -15.61 2.90
CA LEU A 300 -24.15 -14.30 2.66
C LEU A 300 -25.69 -14.33 2.67
N ALA A 301 -26.32 -15.51 2.67
CA ALA A 301 -27.78 -15.64 2.59
C ALA A 301 -28.47 -15.90 3.94
N THR A 302 -27.72 -16.13 5.02
CA THR A 302 -28.30 -16.43 6.36
C THR A 302 -28.15 -15.28 7.36
N ALA A 303 -27.82 -14.09 6.88
CA ALA A 303 -27.91 -12.83 7.64
C ALA A 303 -28.90 -11.85 7.00
N ALA A 304 -29.91 -12.38 6.31
CA ALA A 304 -31.12 -11.67 5.90
C ALA A 304 -32.30 -12.18 6.72
#